data_AF-A0A0L7KVL9-F1
#
_entry.id   AF-A0A0L7KVL9-F1
#
_cell.length_a   1.000
_cell.length_b   1.000
_cell.length_c   1.000
_cell.angle_alpha   90.00
_cell.angle_beta   90.00
_cell.angle_gamma   90.00
#
_symmetry.space_group_name_H-M   'P 1'
#
loop_
_entity.id
_entity.type
_entity.pdbx_description
1 polymer ?
#
loop_
_entity_poly.entity_id
_entity_poly.type
_entity_poly.pdbx_seq_one_letter_code
_entity_poly.pdbx_strand_id
1 'polypeptide(L)'
;MATLDWEPSEPPKGTVAAMSYFYDVAADAAIIGELTIRDGDSGLGAKRAPQRDTMNACSAANVDQPWACIDLVYVMTLLRDVYKIKPHEAISKVNGHEVSWALGLAYTTVMNNMAAAAH
;
A
#
# COMPACT_ATOMS: atom_id res chain seq x y z
N MET A 1 24.46 -4.92 14.53
CA MET A 1 23.33 -5.87 14.65
C MET A 1 22.56 -5.75 13.35
N ALA A 2 22.89 -6.58 12.35
CA ALA A 2 22.20 -6.59 11.06
C ALA A 2 20.97 -7.46 11.23
N THR A 3 19.78 -6.87 11.16
CA THR A 3 18.57 -7.49 11.69
C THR A 3 17.81 -8.38 10.70
N LEU A 4 18.17 -8.43 9.40
CA LEU A 4 17.49 -9.27 8.41
C LEU A 4 18.47 -9.74 7.32
N ASP A 5 18.66 -11.06 7.18
CA ASP A 5 19.51 -11.67 6.13
C ASP A 5 18.97 -11.46 4.70
N TRP A 6 17.74 -10.96 4.56
CA TRP A 6 17.05 -10.79 3.28
C TRP A 6 16.80 -9.34 2.88
N GLU A 7 17.28 -8.34 3.64
CA GLU A 7 16.97 -6.93 3.34
C GLU A 7 17.36 -6.54 1.90
N PRO A 8 16.43 -6.00 1.09
CA PRO A 8 16.72 -5.58 -0.28
C PRO A 8 17.74 -4.45 -0.30
N SER A 9 18.78 -4.58 -1.14
CA SER A 9 19.75 -3.50 -1.37
C SER A 9 19.21 -2.38 -2.26
N GLU A 10 18.20 -2.68 -3.08
CA GLU A 10 17.57 -1.77 -4.03
C GLU A 10 16.04 -1.87 -3.96
N PRO A 11 15.30 -0.80 -4.30
CA PRO A 11 13.86 -0.87 -4.41
C PRO A 11 13.41 -1.83 -5.52
N PRO A 12 12.17 -2.36 -5.45
CA PRO A 12 11.58 -3.12 -6.55
C PRO A 12 11.61 -2.33 -7.86
N LYS A 13 11.87 -3.01 -8.96
CA LYS A 13 11.89 -2.40 -10.30
C LYS A 13 10.47 -2.19 -10.81
N GLY A 14 10.23 -1.04 -11.44
CA GLY A 14 8.95 -0.69 -12.05
C GLY A 14 7.98 -0.01 -11.08
N THR A 15 6.72 0.08 -11.49
CA THR A 15 5.66 0.69 -10.66
C THR A 15 5.21 -0.32 -9.61
N VAL A 16 5.30 0.08 -8.35
CA VAL A 16 4.81 -0.69 -7.21
C VAL A 16 3.51 -0.06 -6.74
N ALA A 17 2.54 -0.90 -6.39
CA ALA A 17 1.29 -0.48 -5.79
C ALA A 17 1.11 -1.17 -4.44
N ALA A 18 0.81 -0.40 -3.41
CA ALA A 18 0.48 -0.92 -2.08
C ALA A 18 -1.05 -1.15 -1.99
N MET A 19 -1.48 -2.33 -1.57
CA MET A 19 -2.90 -2.71 -1.54
C MET A 19 -3.32 -3.21 -0.15
N SER A 20 -4.62 -3.44 0.04
CA SER A 20 -5.19 -3.99 1.27
C SER A 20 -4.82 -3.15 2.51
N TYR A 21 -4.19 -3.74 3.53
CA TYR A 21 -3.83 -3.07 4.78
C TYR A 21 -3.09 -1.73 4.59
N PHE A 22 -2.17 -1.64 3.61
CA PHE A 22 -1.44 -0.39 3.35
C PHE A 22 -2.35 0.73 2.87
N TYR A 23 -3.40 0.38 2.12
CA TYR A 23 -4.42 1.34 1.68
C TYR A 23 -5.28 1.77 2.87
N ASP A 24 -5.74 0.83 3.71
CA ASP A 24 -6.61 1.13 4.85
C ASP A 24 -5.91 2.07 5.85
N VAL A 25 -4.65 1.78 6.21
CA VAL A 25 -3.85 2.65 7.10
C VAL A 25 -3.64 4.05 6.50
N ALA A 26 -3.39 4.13 5.20
CA ALA A 26 -3.24 5.42 4.53
C ALA A 26 -4.55 6.21 4.48
N ALA A 27 -5.67 5.50 4.29
CA ALA A 27 -7.02 6.04 4.28
C ALA A 27 -7.43 6.61 5.63
N ASP A 28 -7.25 5.83 6.69
CA ASP A 28 -7.59 6.22 8.06
C ASP A 28 -6.76 7.40 8.55
N ALA A 29 -5.53 7.54 8.09
CA ALA A 29 -4.66 8.66 8.41
C ALA A 29 -4.89 9.90 7.52
N ALA A 30 -5.79 9.82 6.53
CA ALA A 30 -6.01 10.85 5.52
C ALA A 30 -4.73 11.30 4.77
N ILE A 31 -3.71 10.43 4.70
CA ILE A 31 -2.42 10.66 4.00
C ILE A 31 -2.54 10.27 2.51
N ILE A 32 -3.74 9.93 2.07
CA ILE A 32 -4.03 9.46 0.70
C ILE A 32 -3.69 10.50 -0.40
N GLY A 33 -3.39 11.75 -0.04
CA GLY A 33 -2.86 12.77 -0.95
C GLY A 33 -1.37 12.64 -1.28
N GLU A 34 -0.58 11.92 -0.47
CA GLU A 34 0.86 11.68 -0.69
C GLU A 34 1.17 10.24 -1.15
N LEU A 35 0.11 9.44 -1.34
CA LEU A 35 0.09 8.06 -1.82
C LEU A 35 -0.99 8.03 -2.92
N THR A 36 -0.65 8.50 -4.12
CA THR A 36 -1.59 9.00 -5.14
C THR A 36 -2.77 8.04 -5.38
N ILE A 37 -3.99 8.52 -5.11
CA ILE A 37 -5.22 7.77 -5.38
C ILE A 37 -5.45 7.68 -6.90
N ARG A 38 -5.51 6.45 -7.40
CA ARG A 38 -6.23 6.10 -8.63
C ARG A 38 -7.43 5.22 -8.30
N ASP A 39 -8.34 5.75 -7.50
CA ASP A 39 -9.75 5.44 -7.72
C ASP A 39 -10.20 6.31 -8.90
N GLY A 40 -10.85 5.70 -9.89
CA GLY A 40 -11.43 6.45 -10.99
C GLY A 40 -12.37 7.52 -10.43
N ASP A 41 -11.99 8.79 -10.64
CA ASP A 41 -12.69 10.02 -10.27
C ASP A 41 -13.00 10.25 -8.78
N SER A 42 -12.14 11.02 -8.10
CA SER A 42 -12.42 12.40 -7.65
C SER A 42 -11.41 12.84 -6.58
N GLY A 43 -10.76 13.98 -6.83
CA GLY A 43 -9.58 14.42 -6.09
C GLY A 43 -9.82 14.79 -4.64
N LEU A 44 -8.75 14.68 -3.86
CA LEU A 44 -8.51 15.58 -2.73
C LEU A 44 -7.01 15.81 -2.61
N GLY A 45 -6.59 17.02 -2.98
CA GLY A 45 -5.23 17.48 -2.76
C GLY A 45 -5.01 17.78 -1.28
N ALA A 46 -4.02 17.12 -0.68
CA ALA A 46 -3.31 17.63 0.48
C ALA A 46 -1.89 17.06 0.44
N LYS A 47 -0.94 17.88 -0.01
CA LYS A 47 0.49 17.59 0.11
C LYS A 47 0.90 17.85 1.56
N ARG A 48 0.91 16.81 2.39
CA ARG A 48 1.49 16.85 3.75
C ARG A 48 2.47 15.69 3.87
N ALA A 49 3.72 16.04 4.18
CA ALA A 49 4.79 15.08 4.33
C ALA A 49 4.37 13.95 5.31
N PRO A 50 4.38 12.66 4.90
CA PRO A 50 3.87 11.55 5.69
C PRO A 50 4.49 11.43 7.08
N GLN A 51 5.73 11.90 7.22
CA GLN A 51 6.45 11.97 8.49
C GLN A 51 5.76 12.88 9.52
N ARG A 52 5.15 13.98 9.09
CA ARG A 52 4.44 14.89 10.00
C ARG A 52 3.16 14.26 10.54
N ASP A 53 2.46 13.48 9.73
CA ASP A 53 1.22 12.82 10.15
C ASP A 53 1.51 11.63 11.05
N THR A 54 2.58 10.86 10.80
CA THR A 54 3.07 9.86 11.77
C THR A 54 3.46 10.52 13.10
N MET A 55 4.20 11.64 13.07
CA MET A 55 4.56 12.36 14.31
C MET A 55 3.34 12.87 15.06
N ASN A 56 2.33 13.37 14.36
CA ASN A 56 1.08 13.82 14.97
C ASN A 56 0.30 12.66 15.59
N ALA A 57 0.15 11.54 14.87
CA ALA A 57 -0.52 10.34 15.38
C ALA A 57 0.17 9.75 16.62
N CYS A 58 1.48 9.93 16.73
CA CYS A 58 2.27 9.50 17.89
C CYS A 58 2.36 10.55 19.01
N SER A 59 1.88 11.78 18.79
CA SER A 59 2.07 12.89 19.74
C SER A 59 1.06 12.90 20.89
N ALA A 60 -0.09 12.25 20.72
CA ALA A 60 -1.15 12.21 21.71
C ALA A 60 -1.86 10.85 21.69
N ALA A 61 -2.35 10.42 22.84
CA ALA A 61 -3.19 9.23 22.93
C ALA A 61 -4.53 9.48 22.24
N ASN A 62 -4.91 8.59 21.32
CA ASN A 62 -6.22 8.59 20.66
C ASN A 62 -6.96 7.30 21.04
N VAL A 63 -8.09 7.44 21.74
CA VAL A 63 -8.90 6.29 22.17
C VAL A 63 -9.72 5.67 21.04
N ASP A 64 -10.04 6.47 20.01
CA ASP A 64 -10.82 6.02 18.85
C ASP A 64 -9.92 5.25 17.86
N GLN A 65 -8.63 5.57 17.83
CA GLN A 65 -7.62 4.91 16.99
C GLN A 65 -6.34 4.58 17.80
N PRO A 66 -6.40 3.61 18.73
CA PRO A 66 -5.29 3.31 19.64
C PRO A 66 -4.04 2.78 18.94
N TRP A 67 -4.18 2.24 17.72
CA TRP A 67 -3.09 1.63 16.96
C TRP A 67 -2.52 2.53 15.86
N ALA A 68 -3.11 3.70 15.60
CA ALA A 68 -2.72 4.55 14.47
C ALA A 68 -1.23 4.91 14.44
N CYS A 69 -0.63 5.21 15.60
CA CYS A 69 0.81 5.51 15.67
C CYS A 69 1.66 4.30 15.25
N ILE A 70 1.38 3.10 15.78
CA ILE A 70 2.18 1.92 15.47
C ILE A 70 1.96 1.46 14.03
N ASP A 71 0.73 1.53 13.52
CA ASP A 71 0.39 1.19 12.14
C ASP A 71 1.13 2.10 11.16
N LEU A 72 1.13 3.42 11.41
CA LEU A 72 1.85 4.39 10.58
C LEU A 72 3.36 4.21 10.64
N VAL A 73 3.92 3.96 11.84
CA VAL A 73 5.35 3.67 11.98
C VAL A 73 5.72 2.38 11.25
N TYR A 74 4.92 1.32 11.40
CA TYR A 74 5.14 0.06 10.72
C TYR A 74 5.11 0.22 9.20
N VAL A 75 4.08 0.87 8.65
CA VAL A 75 3.96 1.10 7.20
C VAL A 75 5.12 1.95 6.67
N MET A 76 5.48 3.04 7.37
CA MET A 76 6.56 3.92 6.95
C MET A 76 7.92 3.23 6.97
N THR A 77 8.23 2.51 8.06
CA THR A 77 9.50 1.79 8.19
C THR A 77 9.60 0.64 7.19
N LEU A 78 8.53 -0.13 7.01
CA LEU A 78 8.53 -1.25 6.07
C LEU A 78 8.70 -0.77 4.62
N LEU A 79 7.91 0.20 4.18
CA LEU A 79 7.96 0.64 2.78
C LEU A 79 9.24 1.43 2.48
N ARG A 80 9.61 2.39 3.33
CA ARG A 80 10.75 3.28 3.07
C ARG A 80 12.08 2.68 3.52
N ASP A 81 12.14 2.17 4.75
CA ASP A 81 13.41 1.77 5.34
C ASP A 81 13.77 0.34 4.97
N VAL A 82 12.80 -0.58 4.85
CA VAL A 82 13.09 -1.97 4.47
C VAL A 82 13.04 -2.15 2.94
N TYR A 83 11.91 -1.85 2.30
CA TYR A 83 11.77 -2.06 0.86
C TYR A 83 12.38 -0.95 -0.01
N LYS A 84 12.87 0.14 0.59
CA LYS A 84 13.46 1.30 -0.10
C LYS A 84 12.49 1.95 -1.11
N ILE A 85 11.19 1.72 -0.97
CA ILE A 85 10.13 2.23 -1.85
C ILE A 85 9.94 3.72 -1.53
N LYS A 86 10.09 4.56 -2.55
CA LYS A 86 9.73 5.99 -2.47
C LYS A 86 8.20 6.13 -2.33
N PRO A 87 7.67 7.26 -1.84
CA PRO A 87 6.23 7.48 -1.78
C PRO A 87 5.59 7.11 -3.13
N HIS A 88 4.72 6.11 -3.12
CA HIS A 88 4.14 5.48 -4.32
C HIS A 88 2.62 5.41 -4.19
N GLU A 89 1.91 4.98 -5.22
CA GLU A 89 0.45 4.92 -5.20
C GLU A 89 -0.04 3.73 -4.36
N ALA A 90 -1.06 3.94 -3.52
CA ALA A 90 -1.82 2.84 -2.93
C ALA A 90 -3.15 2.71 -3.64
N ILE A 91 -3.55 1.47 -3.87
CA ILE A 91 -4.74 1.14 -4.64
C ILE A 91 -5.56 0.11 -3.89
N SER A 92 -6.86 0.37 -3.75
CA SER A 92 -7.83 -0.60 -3.26
C SER A 92 -8.54 -1.30 -4.43
N LYS A 93 -8.77 -0.57 -5.52
CA LYS A 93 -9.50 -1.03 -6.70
C LYS A 93 -8.80 -0.62 -7.99
N VAL A 94 -8.99 -1.44 -9.02
CA VAL A 94 -8.64 -1.12 -10.41
C VAL A 94 -9.89 -1.36 -11.25
N ASN A 95 -10.34 -0.32 -11.96
CA ASN A 95 -11.57 -0.35 -12.77
C ASN A 95 -12.81 -0.85 -12.00
N GLY A 96 -12.96 -0.44 -10.74
CA GLY A 96 -14.09 -0.84 -9.88
C GLY A 96 -13.99 -2.25 -9.29
N HIS A 97 -12.97 -3.03 -9.66
CA HIS A 97 -12.71 -4.34 -9.09
C HIS A 97 -11.67 -4.26 -7.97
N GLU A 98 -11.91 -4.99 -6.89
CA GLU A 98 -10.96 -5.11 -5.78
C GLU A 98 -9.63 -5.70 -6.27
N VAL A 99 -8.53 -5.09 -5.82
CA VAL A 99 -7.20 -5.62 -6.08
C VAL A 99 -6.88 -6.70 -5.04
N SER A 100 -6.86 -7.95 -5.49
CA SER A 100 -6.43 -9.07 -4.67
C SER A 100 -5.86 -10.19 -5.55
N TRP A 101 -5.28 -11.20 -4.91
CA TRP A 101 -4.79 -12.40 -5.58
C TRP A 101 -5.90 -13.19 -6.31
N ALA A 102 -7.17 -12.98 -5.94
CA ALA A 102 -8.30 -13.72 -6.51
C ALA A 102 -8.45 -13.48 -8.02
N LEU A 103 -8.25 -12.23 -8.48
CA LEU A 103 -8.32 -11.91 -9.91
C LEU A 103 -7.23 -12.63 -10.71
N GLY A 104 -6.01 -12.68 -10.18
CA GLY A 104 -4.89 -13.40 -10.78
C GLY A 104 -5.14 -14.91 -10.85
N LEU A 105 -5.72 -15.49 -9.79
CA LEU A 105 -6.10 -16.90 -9.77
C LEU A 105 -7.19 -17.20 -10.82
N ALA A 106 -8.24 -16.38 -10.88
CA ALA A 106 -9.33 -16.54 -11.83
C ALA A 106 -8.81 -16.47 -13.28
N TYR A 107 -7.98 -15.47 -13.59
CA TYR A 107 -7.36 -15.34 -14.91
C TYR A 107 -6.53 -16.58 -15.27
N THR A 108 -5.64 -17.02 -14.38
CA THR A 108 -4.78 -18.18 -14.62
C THR A 108 -5.59 -19.46 -14.85
N THR A 109 -6.67 -19.64 -14.09
CA THR A 109 -7.56 -20.81 -14.20
C THR A 109 -8.26 -20.84 -15.55
N VAL A 110 -8.84 -19.71 -15.98
CA VAL A 110 -9.52 -19.60 -17.28
C VAL A 110 -8.54 -19.83 -18.43
N MET A 111 -7.37 -19.20 -18.39
CA MET A 111 -6.35 -19.33 -19.43
C MET A 111 -5.83 -20.77 -19.56
N ASN A 112 -5.60 -21.46 -18.43
CA ASN A 112 -5.17 -22.85 -18.44
C ASN A 112 -6.24 -23.78 -19.02
N ASN A 113 -7.51 -23.55 -18.68
CA ASN A 113 -8.61 -24.34 -19.25
C ASN A 113 -8.77 -24.11 -20.75
N MET A 114 -8.62 -22.86 -21.22
CA MET A 114 -8.65 -22.56 -22.65
C MET A 114 -7.48 -23.21 -23.41
N ALA A 115 -6.28 -23.21 -22.84
CA ALA A 115 -5.12 -23.87 -23.43
C ALA A 115 -5.29 -25.39 -23.49
N ALA A 116 -5.84 -26.01 -22.44
CA ALA A 116 -6.11 -27.45 -22.41
C ALA A 116 -7.19 -27.87 -23.41
N ALA A 117 -8.20 -27.03 -23.66
CA ALA A 117 -9.28 -27.29 -24.62
C ALA A 117 -8.86 -27.08 -26.10
N ALA A 118 -7.68 -26.52 -26.34
CA ALA A 118 -7.11 -26.32 -27.68
C ALA A 118 -6.26 -27.52 -28.17
N HIS A 119 -6.11 -28.55 -27.34
CA HIS A 119 -5.44 -29.83 -27.64
C HIS A 119 -6.45 -30.98 -27.63
#